data_AF-A0A2E7IJ44-F1
#
_entry.id   AF-A0A2E7IJ44-F1
#
_cell.length_a   1.000
_cell.length_b   1.000
_cell.length_c   1.000
_cell.angle_alpha   90.00
_cell.angle_beta   90.00
_cell.angle_gamma   90.00
#
_symmetry.space_group_name_H-M   'P 1'
#
loop_
_entity.id
_entity.type
_entity.pdbx_description
1 polymer ?
#
loop_
_entity_poly.entity_id
_entity_poly.type
_entity_poly.pdbx_seq_one_letter_code
_entity_poly.pdbx_strand_id
1 'polypeptide(L)'
;MKRTLYAGILSFAALTLSACHSDSDSDSVGAPAAPAPAGDVTSQTCGAGSNPEVGMQGRVSQADHDSGRALEGYTCNTELVGSYIVPNAIGTVGGFKVERYVDSEGRECAYYDSTLLFPTNILDMNIGVNVLDMSDSTNPVLANRLVTPAMLSPHESLVVSQQAGVLAAVMGNPAFYPGAVDVYDLSGDCRDPQIQSSALVGTLGHESGMAPDGQTFYSASPGTPTLTAVDISNPMLPLPLWTGNYTSHGLSVSNDGNRAYLASGNSNGVLILDVSEIQSRQPNPQVREIGSISWPNQSIPQNAIPFTRDGKPYLLEIDEYSTNEPGSQSSVAAHGEFVGAGRIIDISDETQPKIVSDLRLAVHEPANRDAIANDPGASNPTGGYAGHYCDVPTRVNPDIAACSMILSGLRIFDIRDPANPREVAYFNAPIQPRIITQPAPASNWAMSKPAFAPERKEIWYTDGYSGFYVVRVTNGAW
;
A
#
# COMPACT_ATOMS: atom_id res chain seq x y z
N MET A 1 -8.05 -8.56 51.11
CA MET A 1 -8.36 -7.64 49.99
C MET A 1 -7.96 -8.31 48.69
N LYS A 2 -8.94 -8.88 47.97
CA LYS A 2 -8.76 -9.41 46.62
C LYS A 2 -9.26 -8.34 45.65
N ARG A 3 -8.45 -7.94 44.67
CA ARG A 3 -8.91 -7.15 43.51
C ARG A 3 -8.77 -8.04 42.29
N THR A 4 -9.92 -8.50 41.80
CA THR A 4 -10.10 -9.20 40.53
C THR A 4 -10.01 -8.16 39.42
N LEU A 5 -9.07 -8.29 38.49
CA LEU A 5 -9.09 -7.54 37.23
C LEU A 5 -10.02 -8.28 36.26
N TYR A 6 -11.06 -7.60 35.81
CA TYR A 6 -11.88 -8.06 34.68
C TYR A 6 -11.13 -7.74 33.39
N ALA A 7 -10.71 -8.77 32.66
CA ALA A 7 -10.33 -8.65 31.26
C ALA A 7 -11.62 -8.59 30.43
N GLY A 8 -11.87 -7.46 29.78
CA GLY A 8 -12.94 -7.31 28.81
C GLY A 8 -12.56 -8.04 27.53
N ILE A 9 -13.36 -9.04 27.14
CA ILE A 9 -13.29 -9.70 25.84
C ILE A 9 -13.96 -8.74 24.83
N LEU A 10 -13.18 -8.16 23.91
CA LEU A 10 -13.74 -7.55 22.71
C LEU A 10 -14.13 -8.68 21.76
N SER A 11 -15.43 -8.95 21.64
CA SER A 11 -15.97 -9.85 20.63
C SER A 11 -15.89 -9.19 19.25
N PHE A 12 -15.17 -9.83 18.33
CA PHE A 12 -15.30 -9.56 16.89
C PHE A 12 -16.70 -10.01 16.45
N ALA A 13 -17.59 -9.06 16.19
CA ALA A 13 -18.86 -9.34 15.53
C ALA A 13 -18.61 -9.36 14.02
N ALA A 14 -18.47 -10.56 13.45
CA ALA A 14 -18.58 -10.76 12.01
C ALA A 14 -20.06 -10.53 11.62
N LEU A 15 -20.36 -9.36 11.06
CA LEU A 15 -21.63 -9.10 10.39
C LEU A 15 -21.56 -9.72 9.00
N THR A 16 -22.13 -10.92 8.85
CA THR A 16 -22.43 -11.49 7.54
C THR A 16 -23.67 -10.79 6.97
N LEU A 17 -23.47 -9.87 6.04
CA LEU A 17 -24.55 -9.41 5.17
C LEU A 17 -24.71 -10.40 4.01
N SER A 18 -25.77 -11.21 4.04
CA SER A 18 -26.25 -11.91 2.86
C SER A 18 -26.72 -10.87 1.83
N ALA A 19 -25.94 -10.65 0.79
CA ALA A 19 -26.39 -9.94 -0.40
C ALA A 19 -27.16 -10.92 -1.30
N CYS A 20 -28.35 -10.49 -1.74
CA CYS A 20 -29.19 -11.23 -2.67
C CYS A 20 -28.50 -11.38 -4.03
N HIS A 21 -28.55 -12.60 -4.56
CA HIS A 21 -28.15 -12.95 -5.93
C HIS A 21 -28.89 -12.10 -6.96
N SER A 22 -28.15 -11.53 -7.91
CA SER A 22 -28.64 -11.22 -9.25
C SER A 22 -27.67 -11.85 -10.25
N ASP A 23 -28.13 -12.92 -10.90
CA ASP A 23 -27.45 -13.55 -12.02
C ASP A 23 -27.44 -12.58 -13.21
N SER A 24 -26.24 -12.24 -13.68
CA SER A 24 -26.03 -11.76 -15.03
C SER A 24 -24.79 -12.44 -15.60
N ASP A 25 -25.04 -13.36 -16.54
CA ASP A 25 -24.02 -14.03 -17.35
C ASP A 25 -23.10 -12.98 -17.98
N SER A 26 -21.80 -13.09 -17.70
CA SER A 26 -20.75 -12.45 -18.49
C SER A 26 -19.74 -13.51 -18.92
N ASP A 27 -19.47 -13.53 -20.23
CA ASP A 27 -18.60 -14.47 -20.90
C ASP A 27 -17.21 -14.50 -20.24
N SER A 28 -16.80 -15.68 -19.79
CA SER A 28 -15.48 -15.91 -19.20
C SER A 28 -14.40 -15.78 -20.26
N VAL A 29 -13.69 -14.65 -20.24
CA VAL A 29 -12.42 -14.51 -20.97
C VAL A 29 -11.40 -15.43 -20.30
N GLY A 30 -10.92 -16.43 -21.04
CA GLY A 30 -10.00 -17.44 -20.53
C GLY A 30 -8.72 -16.82 -19.97
N ALA A 31 -8.39 -17.14 -18.72
CA ALA A 31 -7.17 -16.70 -18.06
C ALA A 31 -5.94 -17.18 -18.84
N PRO A 32 -4.98 -16.30 -19.16
CA PRO A 32 -3.70 -16.70 -19.74
C PRO A 32 -2.92 -17.58 -18.74
N ALA A 33 -2.13 -18.51 -19.28
CA ALA A 33 -1.27 -19.38 -18.47
C ALA A 33 -0.28 -18.54 -17.64
N ALA A 34 -0.11 -18.89 -16.37
CA ALA A 34 0.88 -18.28 -15.50
C ALA A 34 2.28 -18.36 -16.15
N PRO A 35 3.13 -17.31 -16.01
CA PRO A 35 4.53 -17.41 -16.38
C PRO A 35 5.19 -18.59 -15.65
N ALA A 36 6.21 -19.18 -16.28
CA ALA A 36 6.97 -20.26 -15.67
C ALA A 36 7.52 -19.84 -14.30
N PRO A 37 7.63 -20.76 -13.32
CA PRO A 37 8.18 -20.45 -12.01
C PRO A 37 9.53 -19.75 -12.17
N ALA A 38 9.70 -18.64 -11.46
CA ALA A 38 10.94 -17.90 -11.42
C ALA A 38 12.07 -18.89 -11.10
N GLY A 39 13.02 -19.02 -12.03
CA GLY A 39 14.20 -19.84 -11.82
C GLY A 39 14.91 -19.42 -10.54
N ASP A 40 15.46 -20.40 -9.82
CA ASP A 40 16.23 -20.28 -8.59
C ASP A 40 16.97 -18.94 -8.49
N VAL A 41 16.38 -17.98 -7.74
CA VAL A 41 16.89 -16.62 -7.55
C VAL A 41 18.11 -16.71 -6.64
N THR A 42 19.20 -17.20 -7.21
CA THR A 42 20.46 -17.44 -6.53
C THR A 42 21.15 -16.10 -6.23
N SER A 43 21.09 -15.75 -4.94
CA SER A 43 21.86 -14.73 -4.21
C SER A 43 22.04 -13.37 -4.89
N GLN A 44 21.24 -12.39 -4.48
CA GLN A 44 21.68 -11.00 -4.58
C GLN A 44 23.02 -10.88 -3.84
N THR A 45 24.03 -10.27 -4.46
CA THR A 45 25.28 -10.01 -3.76
C THR A 45 25.12 -8.76 -2.90
N CYS A 46 25.02 -8.97 -1.59
CA CYS A 46 25.00 -7.87 -0.64
C CYS A 46 26.39 -7.22 -0.55
N GLY A 47 26.44 -5.94 -0.87
CA GLY A 47 27.67 -5.14 -0.78
C GLY A 47 28.04 -4.81 0.66
N ALA A 48 29.18 -4.13 0.82
CA ALA A 48 29.71 -3.75 2.13
C ALA A 48 28.69 -2.96 2.96
N GLY A 49 28.72 -3.19 4.28
CA GLY A 49 27.78 -2.56 5.24
C GLY A 49 26.42 -3.25 5.37
N SER A 50 26.11 -4.23 4.52
CA SER A 50 24.87 -5.01 4.60
C SER A 50 24.87 -5.97 5.81
N ASN A 51 23.69 -6.24 6.36
CA ASN A 51 23.42 -7.28 7.35
C ASN A 51 22.41 -8.31 6.79
N PRO A 52 22.85 -9.23 5.91
CA PRO A 52 21.93 -10.02 5.10
C PRO A 52 21.09 -11.02 5.90
N GLU A 53 19.97 -11.41 5.30
CA GLU A 53 19.19 -12.58 5.67
C GLU A 53 20.06 -13.84 5.69
N VAL A 54 19.79 -14.74 6.63
CA VAL A 54 20.65 -15.91 6.91
C VAL A 54 20.22 -17.17 6.16
N GLY A 55 19.06 -17.16 5.51
CA GLY A 55 18.44 -18.35 4.93
C GLY A 55 17.63 -18.04 3.67
N MET A 56 16.40 -18.55 3.63
CA MET A 56 15.48 -18.35 2.51
C MET A 56 15.22 -16.86 2.28
N GLN A 57 15.31 -16.41 1.03
CA GLN A 57 15.03 -15.03 0.63
C GLN A 57 13.64 -14.61 1.12
N GLY A 58 13.58 -13.52 1.90
CA GLY A 58 12.36 -12.99 2.47
C GLY A 58 12.03 -13.46 3.88
N ARG A 59 12.74 -14.48 4.41
CA ARG A 59 12.35 -15.17 5.64
C ARG A 59 13.00 -14.58 6.89
N VAL A 60 12.19 -14.36 7.92
CA VAL A 60 12.61 -14.16 9.32
C VAL A 60 12.16 -15.37 10.14
N SER A 61 13.07 -16.31 10.37
CA SER A 61 12.71 -17.63 10.91
C SER A 61 12.48 -17.63 12.42
N GLN A 62 11.76 -18.61 12.97
CA GLN A 62 11.70 -18.80 14.43
C GLN A 62 13.10 -18.85 15.09
N ALA A 63 14.10 -19.44 14.42
CA ALA A 63 15.48 -19.49 14.91
C ALA A 63 16.13 -18.09 14.99
N ASP A 64 15.79 -17.18 14.08
CA ASP A 64 16.24 -15.79 14.14
C ASP A 64 15.65 -15.06 15.36
N HIS A 65 14.39 -15.35 15.70
CA HIS A 65 13.76 -14.81 16.91
C HIS A 65 14.40 -15.40 18.17
N ASP A 66 14.59 -16.71 18.22
CA ASP A 66 15.14 -17.40 19.39
C ASP A 66 16.59 -16.99 19.70
N SER A 67 17.39 -16.73 18.66
CA SER A 67 18.78 -16.29 18.79
C SER A 67 18.95 -14.79 19.06
N GLY A 68 17.88 -14.01 18.90
CA GLY A 68 17.92 -12.54 18.96
C GLY A 68 18.39 -11.88 17.65
N ARG A 69 18.75 -12.65 16.61
CA ARG A 69 19.16 -12.14 15.31
C ARG A 69 18.10 -11.22 14.67
N ALA A 70 16.83 -11.53 14.85
CA ALA A 70 15.73 -10.73 14.30
C ALA A 70 15.60 -9.33 14.94
N LEU A 71 16.17 -9.12 16.15
CA LEU A 71 16.23 -7.81 16.81
C LEU A 71 17.23 -6.85 16.16
N GLU A 72 18.11 -7.35 15.30
CA GLU A 72 19.12 -6.53 14.60
C GLU A 72 18.61 -6.00 13.26
N GLY A 73 17.51 -6.55 12.74
CA GLY A 73 17.01 -6.27 11.39
C GLY A 73 17.91 -6.86 10.29
N TYR A 74 17.49 -6.70 9.04
CA TYR A 74 18.20 -7.24 7.88
C TYR A 74 18.35 -6.18 6.80
N THR A 75 19.54 -6.06 6.24
CA THR A 75 19.81 -5.11 5.16
C THR A 75 20.62 -5.77 4.07
N CYS A 76 20.33 -5.39 2.84
CA CYS A 76 21.18 -5.70 1.71
C CYS A 76 21.16 -4.54 0.72
N ASN A 77 22.33 -3.95 0.44
CA ASN A 77 22.45 -2.75 -0.38
C ASN A 77 21.54 -1.60 0.08
N THR A 78 21.28 -1.54 1.39
CA THR A 78 20.54 -0.46 2.05
C THR A 78 21.22 -0.10 3.36
N GLU A 79 20.98 1.13 3.81
CA GLU A 79 21.35 1.60 5.15
C GLU A 79 20.20 2.42 5.76
N LEU A 80 20.08 2.37 7.08
CA LEU A 80 19.18 3.24 7.83
C LEU A 80 19.78 4.65 7.91
N VAL A 81 19.03 5.65 7.45
CA VAL A 81 19.43 7.07 7.50
C VAL A 81 18.86 7.75 8.75
N GLY A 82 17.58 7.52 9.02
CA GLY A 82 16.84 8.14 10.11
C GLY A 82 15.53 7.40 10.34
N SER A 83 14.90 7.64 11.47
CA SER A 83 13.61 7.03 11.80
C SER A 83 12.83 7.86 12.79
N TYR A 84 11.52 7.66 12.80
CA TYR A 84 10.62 8.12 13.86
C TYR A 84 9.83 6.90 14.35
N ILE A 85 10.34 6.29 15.42
CA ILE A 85 9.78 5.05 15.99
C ILE A 85 9.08 5.31 17.31
N VAL A 86 8.11 4.47 17.64
CA VAL A 86 7.41 4.48 18.93
C VAL A 86 7.71 3.15 19.65
N PRO A 87 8.68 3.14 20.57
CA PRO A 87 9.02 1.93 21.32
C PRO A 87 7.84 1.44 22.17
N ASN A 88 7.63 0.12 22.21
CA ASN A 88 6.58 -0.53 23.00
C ASN A 88 5.14 -0.05 22.66
N ALA A 89 4.88 0.29 21.39
CA ALA A 89 3.54 0.59 20.92
C ALA A 89 2.54 -0.52 21.30
N ILE A 90 1.34 -0.13 21.71
CA ILE A 90 0.26 -1.06 22.05
C ILE A 90 -0.54 -1.39 20.79
N GLY A 91 -0.87 -0.34 20.02
CA GLY A 91 -1.54 -0.43 18.74
C GLY A 91 -0.56 -0.45 17.57
N THR A 92 -1.00 0.13 16.45
CA THR A 92 -0.14 0.39 15.30
C THR A 92 0.43 1.81 15.37
N VAL A 93 1.59 2.02 14.76
CA VAL A 93 2.28 3.32 14.76
C VAL A 93 2.89 3.65 13.41
N GLY A 94 2.81 2.71 12.47
CA GLY A 94 3.03 2.90 11.03
C GLY A 94 1.73 2.58 10.27
N GLY A 95 1.63 3.14 9.06
CA GLY A 95 0.42 3.17 8.27
C GLY A 95 0.52 2.41 6.95
N PHE A 96 -0.49 2.63 6.12
CA PHE A 96 -0.63 2.02 4.81
C PHE A 96 -0.05 2.86 3.68
N LYS A 97 0.18 4.15 3.90
CA LYS A 97 0.83 5.00 2.90
C LYS A 97 1.77 5.99 3.56
N VAL A 98 2.93 6.14 2.95
CA VAL A 98 3.80 7.29 3.15
C VAL A 98 3.67 8.17 1.93
N GLU A 99 3.31 9.43 2.15
CA GLU A 99 3.29 10.47 1.14
C GLU A 99 4.40 11.48 1.42
N ARG A 100 5.08 11.92 0.37
CA ARG A 100 6.10 12.97 0.45
C ARG A 100 5.57 14.25 -0.18
N TYR A 101 5.92 15.41 0.35
CA TYR A 101 5.69 16.69 -0.33
C TYR A 101 6.84 17.65 -0.06
N VAL A 102 7.18 18.46 -1.07
CA VAL A 102 8.11 19.57 -0.92
C VAL A 102 7.35 20.84 -1.25
N ASP A 103 7.26 21.76 -0.29
CA ASP A 103 6.54 23.01 -0.50
C ASP A 103 7.36 24.04 -1.30
N SER A 104 6.73 25.19 -1.57
CA SER A 104 7.33 26.26 -2.37
C SER A 104 8.59 26.89 -1.76
N GLU A 105 8.79 26.76 -0.45
CA GLU A 105 9.98 27.23 0.27
C GLU A 105 11.08 26.15 0.36
N GLY A 106 10.84 24.97 -0.23
CA GLY A 106 11.78 23.85 -0.22
C GLY A 106 11.79 23.07 1.08
N ARG A 107 10.80 23.29 1.97
CA ARG A 107 10.63 22.42 3.15
C ARG A 107 10.03 21.11 2.69
N GLU A 108 10.58 20.04 3.24
CA GLU A 108 10.22 18.69 2.86
C GLU A 108 9.46 18.04 4.02
N CYS A 109 8.36 17.36 3.70
CA CYS A 109 7.51 16.72 4.68
C CYS A 109 7.14 15.31 4.27
N ALA A 110 6.89 14.47 5.27
CA ALA A 110 6.26 13.17 5.10
C ALA A 110 4.92 13.13 5.84
N TYR A 111 3.93 12.48 5.22
CA TYR A 111 2.62 12.22 5.82
C TYR A 111 2.38 10.72 5.83
N TYR A 112 1.97 10.19 6.96
CA TYR A 112 1.58 8.79 7.06
C TYR A 112 0.56 8.61 8.17
N ASP A 113 -0.39 7.70 7.96
CA ASP A 113 -1.33 7.33 9.00
C ASP A 113 -0.66 6.47 10.08
N SER A 114 -1.12 6.55 11.33
CA SER A 114 -0.64 5.65 12.39
C SER A 114 -1.68 4.59 12.76
N THR A 115 -2.67 4.33 11.89
CA THR A 115 -3.91 3.64 12.25
C THR A 115 -4.30 2.58 11.23
N LEU A 116 -3.65 1.40 11.28
CA LEU A 116 -4.03 0.29 10.39
C LEU A 116 -5.43 -0.27 10.75
N LEU A 117 -5.73 -0.36 12.05
CA LEU A 117 -6.97 -0.95 12.57
C LEU A 117 -7.54 -0.09 13.71
N PHE A 118 -8.20 1.03 13.38
CA PHE A 118 -8.93 1.81 14.37
C PHE A 118 -10.01 0.93 15.05
N PRO A 119 -10.22 0.96 16.39
CA PRO A 119 -9.67 1.89 17.38
C PRO A 119 -8.45 1.37 18.18
N THR A 120 -7.68 0.39 17.69
CA THR A 120 -6.59 -0.23 18.47
C THR A 120 -5.57 0.79 19.01
N ASN A 121 -5.39 1.90 18.28
CA ASN A 121 -4.49 3.01 18.58
C ASN A 121 -5.02 3.99 19.64
N ILE A 122 -6.30 3.92 20.01
CA ILE A 122 -6.85 4.82 21.06
C ILE A 122 -6.15 4.57 22.40
N LEU A 123 -5.71 3.33 22.66
CA LEU A 123 -5.12 2.96 23.95
C LEU A 123 -3.77 3.63 24.22
N ASP A 124 -3.00 3.95 23.18
CA ASP A 124 -1.72 4.64 23.28
C ASP A 124 -1.72 6.04 22.63
N MET A 125 -2.91 6.50 22.20
CA MET A 125 -3.16 7.82 21.61
C MET A 125 -2.35 8.11 20.34
N ASN A 126 -1.81 7.10 19.66
CA ASN A 126 -1.20 7.24 18.34
C ASN A 126 -2.26 7.27 17.24
N ILE A 127 -3.14 8.26 17.29
CA ILE A 127 -4.28 8.38 16.38
C ILE A 127 -4.00 9.32 15.21
N GLY A 128 -4.56 8.98 14.06
CA GLY A 128 -4.61 9.82 12.88
C GLY A 128 -3.33 9.90 12.05
N VAL A 129 -3.16 11.02 11.32
CA VAL A 129 -2.05 11.19 10.36
C VAL A 129 -0.92 12.00 10.98
N ASN A 130 0.28 11.44 11.00
CA ASN A 130 1.49 12.14 11.41
C ASN A 130 2.00 13.01 10.26
N VAL A 131 2.42 14.23 10.61
CA VAL A 131 3.16 15.14 9.74
C VAL A 131 4.58 15.21 10.26
N LEU A 132 5.54 14.74 9.47
CA LEU A 132 6.96 14.82 9.81
C LEU A 132 7.62 15.98 9.05
N ASP A 133 8.39 16.79 9.77
CA ASP A 133 9.41 17.66 9.17
C ASP A 133 10.59 16.80 8.74
N MET A 134 10.84 16.78 7.43
CA MET A 134 11.88 16.00 6.76
C MET A 134 13.00 16.88 6.21
N SER A 135 13.11 18.13 6.68
CA SER A 135 14.22 19.04 6.30
C SER A 135 15.60 18.45 6.62
N ASP A 136 15.67 17.53 7.59
CA ASP A 136 16.81 16.65 7.85
C ASP A 136 16.33 15.20 7.94
N SER A 137 16.54 14.43 6.87
CA SER A 137 16.11 13.02 6.81
C SER A 137 16.87 12.09 7.77
N THR A 138 17.99 12.56 8.36
CA THR A 138 18.71 11.81 9.41
C THR A 138 18.02 11.92 10.77
N ASN A 139 17.14 12.91 10.95
CA ASN A 139 16.38 13.12 12.18
C ASN A 139 14.94 13.57 11.85
N PRO A 140 14.07 12.68 11.36
CA PRO A 140 12.66 13.00 11.13
C PRO A 140 11.98 13.47 12.42
N VAL A 141 11.31 14.63 12.38
CA VAL A 141 10.67 15.22 13.57
C VAL A 141 9.16 15.30 13.37
N LEU A 142 8.38 14.81 14.34
CA LEU A 142 6.93 15.03 14.34
C LEU A 142 6.62 16.52 14.50
N ALA A 143 6.05 17.12 13.46
CA ALA A 143 5.66 18.53 13.44
C ALA A 143 4.20 18.72 13.86
N ASN A 144 3.30 17.86 13.37
CA ASN A 144 1.87 17.95 13.64
C ASN A 144 1.18 16.57 13.56
N ARG A 145 -0.08 16.50 14.00
CA ARG A 145 -0.94 15.33 13.88
C ARG A 145 -2.35 15.73 13.46
N LEU A 146 -2.77 15.24 12.30
CA LEU A 146 -4.09 15.54 11.75
C LEU A 146 -5.12 14.55 12.32
N VAL A 147 -6.17 15.10 12.93
CA VAL A 147 -7.20 14.33 13.68
C VAL A 147 -8.62 14.75 13.31
N THR A 148 -8.80 15.32 12.12
CA THR A 148 -10.13 15.49 11.51
C THR A 148 -10.73 14.12 11.18
N PRO A 149 -12.04 14.03 10.89
CA PRO A 149 -12.73 12.75 10.76
C PRO A 149 -12.02 11.74 9.84
N ALA A 150 -11.74 12.07 8.58
CA ALA A 150 -11.03 11.16 7.69
C ALA A 150 -9.59 10.93 8.14
N MET A 151 -8.93 11.95 8.69
CA MET A 151 -7.55 11.82 9.16
C MET A 151 -7.40 10.97 10.43
N LEU A 152 -8.46 10.74 11.22
CA LEU A 152 -8.42 9.82 12.38
C LEU A 152 -8.30 8.35 11.96
N SER A 153 -8.90 8.01 10.83
CA SER A 153 -8.91 6.66 10.27
C SER A 153 -8.93 6.75 8.74
N PRO A 154 -7.84 7.25 8.12
CA PRO A 154 -7.75 7.29 6.67
C PRO A 154 -7.64 5.86 6.13
N HIS A 155 -7.23 4.91 6.97
CA HIS A 155 -6.90 3.56 6.60
C HIS A 155 -5.89 3.62 5.45
N GLU A 156 -6.29 3.21 4.26
CA GLU A 156 -5.42 3.17 3.10
C GLU A 156 -5.56 4.40 2.19
N SER A 157 -6.44 5.36 2.53
CA SER A 157 -6.88 6.43 1.62
C SER A 157 -6.02 7.69 1.54
N LEU A 158 -4.92 7.77 2.27
CA LEU A 158 -4.11 8.99 2.31
C LEU A 158 -3.44 9.24 0.95
N VAL A 159 -3.58 10.42 0.36
CA VAL A 159 -2.93 10.72 -0.94
C VAL A 159 -2.60 12.20 -1.08
N VAL A 160 -1.46 12.50 -1.72
CA VAL A 160 -1.01 13.86 -2.01
C VAL A 160 -0.97 14.13 -3.52
N SER A 161 -1.47 15.30 -3.95
CA SER A 161 -1.11 15.88 -5.24
C SER A 161 0.10 16.80 -5.09
N GLN A 162 1.21 16.43 -5.74
CA GLN A 162 2.40 17.27 -5.83
C GLN A 162 2.14 18.58 -6.57
N GLN A 163 1.30 18.54 -7.62
CA GLN A 163 1.05 19.70 -8.47
C GLN A 163 0.18 20.74 -7.79
N ALA A 164 -0.83 20.30 -7.02
CA ALA A 164 -1.77 21.19 -6.34
C ALA A 164 -1.34 21.56 -4.92
N GLY A 165 -0.44 20.79 -4.30
CA GLY A 165 -0.15 20.94 -2.87
C GLY A 165 -1.34 20.60 -2.00
N VAL A 166 -2.03 19.51 -2.33
CA VAL A 166 -3.24 19.06 -1.64
C VAL A 166 -3.00 17.69 -1.03
N LEU A 167 -3.38 17.52 0.24
CA LEU A 167 -3.49 16.24 0.92
C LEU A 167 -4.97 15.92 1.10
N ALA A 168 -5.39 14.71 0.73
CA ALA A 168 -6.76 14.27 0.96
C ALA A 168 -6.81 12.84 1.48
N ALA A 169 -7.91 12.50 2.14
CA ALA A 169 -8.22 11.16 2.59
C ALA A 169 -9.74 10.97 2.66
N VAL A 170 -10.20 9.74 2.49
CA VAL A 170 -11.56 9.33 2.87
C VAL A 170 -11.49 8.45 4.11
N MET A 171 -12.37 8.68 5.08
CA MET A 171 -12.44 7.82 6.26
C MET A 171 -12.69 6.37 5.80
N GLY A 172 -11.86 5.45 6.28
CA GLY A 172 -11.85 4.04 5.92
C GLY A 172 -11.61 3.11 7.11
N ASN A 173 -11.94 1.84 6.92
CA ASN A 173 -11.67 0.71 7.82
C ASN A 173 -11.64 -0.56 6.96
N PRO A 174 -11.31 -1.76 7.50
CA PRO A 174 -11.20 -2.98 6.69
C PRO A 174 -12.44 -3.39 5.89
N ALA A 175 -13.61 -2.80 6.14
CA ALA A 175 -14.80 -2.97 5.33
C ALA A 175 -15.07 -1.70 4.49
N PHE A 176 -15.50 -0.62 5.15
CA PHE A 176 -15.75 0.73 4.60
C PHE A 176 -16.34 1.66 5.69
N TYR A 177 -16.29 2.97 5.50
CA TYR A 177 -17.04 4.00 6.28
C TYR A 177 -17.94 4.87 5.39
N PRO A 178 -18.91 5.64 5.92
CA PRO A 178 -19.89 6.43 5.14
C PRO A 178 -19.34 7.46 4.12
N GLY A 179 -18.02 7.65 4.00
CA GLY A 179 -17.40 8.46 2.94
C GLY A 179 -17.14 9.92 3.32
N ALA A 180 -16.73 10.19 4.57
CA ALA A 180 -16.24 11.49 4.97
C ALA A 180 -14.86 11.73 4.32
N VAL A 181 -14.73 12.81 3.54
CA VAL A 181 -13.49 13.22 2.88
C VAL A 181 -12.97 14.47 3.54
N ASP A 182 -11.71 14.45 3.94
CA ASP A 182 -10.98 15.64 4.40
C ASP A 182 -10.01 16.09 3.31
N VAL A 183 -9.95 17.40 3.05
CA VAL A 183 -9.03 18.02 2.08
C VAL A 183 -8.23 19.10 2.79
N TYR A 184 -6.90 19.05 2.64
CA TYR A 184 -5.94 19.95 3.26
C TYR A 184 -5.09 20.64 2.19
N ASP A 185 -4.76 21.90 2.44
CA ASP A 185 -3.76 22.67 1.72
C ASP A 185 -2.39 22.52 2.40
N LEU A 186 -1.37 22.19 1.60
CA LEU A 186 0.02 22.02 2.00
C LEU A 186 0.93 23.16 1.56
N SER A 187 0.43 24.07 0.70
CA SER A 187 1.26 25.00 -0.06
C SER A 187 1.94 26.09 0.79
N GLY A 188 1.34 26.45 1.93
CA GLY A 188 1.85 27.48 2.84
C GLY A 188 2.99 27.03 3.73
N ASP A 189 2.81 25.93 4.47
CA ASP A 189 3.85 25.23 5.24
C ASP A 189 3.46 23.76 5.34
N CYS A 190 4.25 22.89 4.70
CA CYS A 190 3.93 21.45 4.67
C CYS A 190 3.90 20.80 6.06
N ARG A 191 4.51 21.44 7.07
CA ARG A 191 4.58 20.95 8.44
C ARG A 191 3.32 21.28 9.25
N ASP A 192 2.52 22.22 8.77
CA ASP A 192 1.23 22.60 9.35
C ASP A 192 0.14 22.64 8.26
N PRO A 193 -0.30 21.47 7.76
CA PRO A 193 -1.38 21.38 6.77
C PRO A 193 -2.66 22.08 7.24
N GLN A 194 -3.24 22.92 6.37
CA GLN A 194 -4.44 23.66 6.70
C GLN A 194 -5.69 22.96 6.15
N ILE A 195 -6.61 22.59 7.04
CA ILE A 195 -7.90 21.99 6.64
C ILE A 195 -8.69 22.97 5.78
N GLN A 196 -9.09 22.53 4.58
CA GLN A 196 -9.94 23.28 3.66
C GLN A 196 -11.39 22.83 3.77
N SER A 197 -11.62 21.52 3.84
CA SER A 197 -12.96 20.95 4.00
C SER A 197 -12.95 19.57 4.66
N SER A 198 -14.07 19.25 5.33
CA SER A 198 -14.41 17.92 5.82
C SER A 198 -15.88 17.68 5.48
N ALA A 199 -16.17 16.78 4.54
CA ALA A 199 -17.50 16.64 3.95
C ALA A 199 -17.85 15.19 3.60
N LEU A 200 -19.14 14.85 3.66
CA LEU A 200 -19.66 13.51 3.33
C LEU A 200 -19.91 13.43 1.82
N VAL A 201 -18.83 13.24 1.05
CA VAL A 201 -18.85 13.29 -0.42
C VAL A 201 -18.21 12.06 -1.09
N GLY A 202 -17.48 11.22 -0.35
CA GLY A 202 -16.73 10.08 -0.89
C GLY A 202 -17.55 8.81 -1.11
N THR A 203 -18.66 8.60 -0.40
CA THR A 203 -19.45 7.34 -0.42
C THR A 203 -18.65 6.07 -0.12
N LEU A 204 -18.92 5.42 1.01
CA LEU A 204 -18.36 4.10 1.37
C LEU A 204 -16.82 4.01 1.21
N GLY A 205 -16.08 4.91 1.87
CA GLY A 205 -14.62 4.98 1.73
C GLY A 205 -13.88 3.84 2.41
N HIS A 206 -12.83 3.37 1.74
CA HIS A 206 -11.84 2.39 2.22
C HIS A 206 -10.43 2.83 1.77
N GLU A 207 -10.30 3.04 0.45
CA GLU A 207 -9.13 3.58 -0.24
C GLU A 207 -9.58 4.75 -1.15
N SER A 208 -8.72 5.13 -2.08
CA SER A 208 -8.75 6.36 -2.83
C SER A 208 -7.76 6.34 -4.00
N GLY A 209 -7.86 7.39 -4.80
CA GLY A 209 -6.83 7.85 -5.73
C GLY A 209 -7.03 9.33 -5.99
N MET A 210 -6.08 9.98 -6.66
CA MET A 210 -6.20 11.39 -7.02
C MET A 210 -5.66 11.63 -8.42
N ALA A 211 -6.35 12.48 -9.18
CA ALA A 211 -5.82 13.00 -10.43
C ALA A 211 -4.55 13.84 -10.13
N PRO A 212 -3.50 13.76 -10.97
CA PRO A 212 -2.23 14.45 -10.69
C PRO A 212 -2.35 15.96 -10.50
N ASP A 213 -3.30 16.58 -11.19
CA ASP A 213 -3.62 18.02 -11.09
C ASP A 213 -4.28 18.40 -9.76
N GLY A 214 -4.61 17.43 -8.89
CA GLY A 214 -5.22 17.64 -7.59
C GLY A 214 -6.66 18.14 -7.64
N GLN A 215 -7.34 18.03 -8.79
CA GLN A 215 -8.71 18.53 -8.93
C GLN A 215 -9.77 17.43 -8.79
N THR A 216 -9.41 16.15 -8.91
CA THR A 216 -10.33 15.02 -8.70
C THR A 216 -9.77 14.08 -7.64
N PHE A 217 -10.50 13.91 -6.55
CA PHE A 217 -10.27 12.83 -5.59
C PHE A 217 -11.24 11.70 -5.88
N TYR A 218 -10.77 10.46 -5.80
CA TYR A 218 -11.60 9.27 -5.94
C TYR A 218 -11.68 8.57 -4.59
N SER A 219 -12.89 8.18 -4.19
CA SER A 219 -13.14 7.33 -3.02
C SER A 219 -13.55 5.95 -3.52
N ALA A 220 -12.88 4.93 -2.98
CA ALA A 220 -12.96 3.55 -3.46
C ALA A 220 -13.26 2.58 -2.33
N SER A 221 -13.89 1.46 -2.69
CA SER A 221 -14.28 0.37 -1.78
C SER A 221 -14.06 -0.99 -2.44
N PRO A 222 -13.25 -1.89 -1.84
CA PRO A 222 -13.02 -3.23 -2.37
C PRO A 222 -14.21 -4.17 -2.12
N GLY A 223 -15.03 -3.88 -1.11
CA GLY A 223 -16.15 -4.74 -0.70
C GLY A 223 -17.51 -4.30 -1.25
N THR A 224 -17.60 -3.10 -1.83
CA THR A 224 -18.85 -2.56 -2.39
C THR A 224 -18.62 -2.06 -3.80
N PRO A 225 -19.60 -2.19 -4.71
CA PRO A 225 -19.43 -1.74 -6.08
C PRO A 225 -19.69 -0.23 -6.14
N THR A 226 -18.78 0.55 -5.54
CA THR A 226 -18.86 2.00 -5.44
C THR A 226 -17.49 2.62 -5.71
N LEU A 227 -17.42 3.41 -6.77
CA LEU A 227 -16.33 4.35 -7.02
C LEU A 227 -16.94 5.75 -7.18
N THR A 228 -16.51 6.70 -6.36
CA THR A 228 -17.01 8.08 -6.43
C THR A 228 -15.89 9.04 -6.77
N ALA A 229 -16.09 9.82 -7.83
CA ALA A 229 -15.23 10.94 -8.17
C ALA A 229 -15.77 12.21 -7.50
N VAL A 230 -14.90 12.90 -6.77
CA VAL A 230 -15.17 14.12 -6.03
C VAL A 230 -14.35 15.25 -6.65
N ASP A 231 -15.02 16.31 -7.10
CA ASP A 231 -14.37 17.55 -7.48
C ASP A 231 -13.79 18.21 -6.24
N ILE A 232 -12.49 18.49 -6.29
CA ILE A 232 -11.76 19.24 -5.28
C ILE A 232 -10.98 20.41 -5.92
N SER A 233 -11.34 20.81 -7.15
CA SER A 233 -10.76 22.00 -7.81
C SER A 233 -10.92 23.28 -6.97
N ASN A 234 -12.00 23.36 -6.18
CA ASN A 234 -12.10 24.23 -5.03
C ASN A 234 -12.04 23.38 -3.75
N PRO A 235 -10.89 23.30 -3.05
CA PRO A 235 -10.72 22.40 -1.91
C PRO A 235 -11.60 22.78 -0.70
N MET A 236 -12.15 24.00 -0.67
CA MET A 236 -13.11 24.44 0.36
C MET A 236 -14.55 23.98 0.09
N LEU A 237 -14.85 23.55 -1.14
CA LEU A 237 -16.21 23.15 -1.55
C LEU A 237 -16.16 21.86 -2.39
N PRO A 238 -15.85 20.71 -1.78
CA PRO A 238 -15.80 19.45 -2.50
C PRO A 238 -17.21 19.01 -2.93
N LEU A 239 -17.35 18.48 -4.14
CA LEU A 239 -18.63 18.06 -4.71
C LEU A 239 -18.52 16.71 -5.41
N PRO A 240 -19.45 15.76 -5.19
CA PRO A 240 -19.48 14.54 -5.99
C PRO A 240 -19.76 14.88 -7.46
N LEU A 241 -18.87 14.48 -8.37
CA LEU A 241 -19.05 14.59 -9.82
C LEU A 241 -19.78 13.39 -10.40
N TRP A 242 -19.49 12.22 -9.85
CA TRP A 242 -19.93 10.96 -10.42
C TRP A 242 -19.79 9.83 -9.40
N THR A 243 -20.72 8.86 -9.43
CA THR A 243 -20.61 7.59 -8.71
C THR A 243 -20.97 6.46 -9.66
N GLY A 244 -20.11 5.45 -9.75
CA GLY A 244 -20.31 4.27 -10.59
C GLY A 244 -20.26 2.96 -9.81
N ASN A 245 -20.79 1.91 -10.45
CA ASN A 245 -20.90 0.56 -9.92
C ASN A 245 -19.61 -0.23 -10.10
N TYR A 246 -18.50 0.24 -9.51
CA TYR A 246 -17.18 -0.36 -9.65
C TYR A 246 -16.62 -0.74 -8.29
N THR A 247 -16.13 -1.98 -8.17
CA THR A 247 -15.37 -2.43 -7.02
C THR A 247 -13.90 -2.11 -7.27
N SER A 248 -13.32 -1.27 -6.43
CA SER A 248 -11.92 -0.87 -6.52
C SER A 248 -11.36 -0.88 -5.12
N HIS A 249 -10.24 -1.57 -4.91
CA HIS A 249 -9.49 -1.42 -3.68
C HIS A 249 -8.86 -0.03 -3.67
N GLY A 250 -7.65 0.15 -4.19
CA GLY A 250 -7.11 1.44 -4.58
C GLY A 250 -7.19 1.70 -6.09
N LEU A 251 -6.78 2.89 -6.51
CA LEU A 251 -6.61 3.23 -7.93
C LEU A 251 -5.50 4.26 -8.14
N SER A 252 -4.90 4.23 -9.32
CA SER A 252 -4.07 5.34 -9.80
C SER A 252 -4.69 6.00 -11.02
N VAL A 253 -4.39 7.28 -11.21
CA VAL A 253 -4.80 8.04 -12.38
C VAL A 253 -3.58 8.35 -13.24
N SER A 254 -3.73 8.19 -14.55
CA SER A 254 -2.76 8.60 -15.58
C SER A 254 -2.35 10.08 -15.47
N ASN A 255 -1.20 10.42 -16.05
CA ASN A 255 -0.61 11.76 -15.93
C ASN A 255 -1.50 12.90 -16.46
N ASP A 256 -2.34 12.61 -17.46
CA ASP A 256 -3.27 13.57 -18.06
C ASP A 256 -4.66 13.56 -17.40
N GLY A 257 -4.88 12.68 -16.43
CA GLY A 257 -6.15 12.54 -15.72
C GLY A 257 -7.22 11.70 -16.44
N ASN A 258 -6.96 11.19 -17.65
CA ASN A 258 -8.02 10.63 -18.52
C ASN A 258 -8.22 9.11 -18.40
N ARG A 259 -7.28 8.41 -17.76
CA ARG A 259 -7.36 6.99 -17.42
C ARG A 259 -7.28 6.77 -15.93
N ALA A 260 -8.18 5.93 -15.42
CA ALA A 260 -8.09 5.37 -14.08
C ALA A 260 -7.75 3.87 -14.17
N TYR A 261 -6.76 3.45 -13.38
CA TYR A 261 -6.29 2.07 -13.28
C TYR A 261 -6.71 1.55 -11.91
N LEU A 262 -7.79 0.78 -11.87
CA LEU A 262 -8.38 0.26 -10.64
C LEU A 262 -7.72 -1.06 -10.29
N ALA A 263 -7.36 -1.22 -9.02
CA ALA A 263 -7.12 -2.52 -8.43
C ALA A 263 -8.49 -3.16 -8.15
N SER A 264 -8.97 -4.00 -9.06
CA SER A 264 -10.34 -4.49 -9.07
C SER A 264 -10.43 -5.94 -8.59
N GLY A 265 -11.19 -6.15 -7.53
CA GLY A 265 -11.73 -7.46 -7.18
C GLY A 265 -12.68 -8.01 -8.26
N ASN A 266 -13.33 -9.15 -7.98
CA ASN A 266 -14.34 -9.77 -8.85
C ASN A 266 -13.83 -10.25 -10.23
N SER A 267 -12.72 -11.01 -10.26
CA SER A 267 -12.11 -11.59 -11.48
C SER A 267 -11.48 -10.60 -12.46
N ASN A 268 -11.45 -9.30 -12.16
CA ASN A 268 -10.86 -8.32 -13.07
C ASN A 268 -9.37 -8.09 -12.85
N GLY A 269 -8.84 -8.30 -11.65
CA GLY A 269 -7.44 -8.01 -11.30
C GLY A 269 -7.15 -6.52 -11.40
N VAL A 270 -6.79 -6.06 -12.60
CA VAL A 270 -6.78 -4.64 -12.96
C VAL A 270 -7.92 -4.32 -13.92
N LEU A 271 -8.64 -3.22 -13.69
CA LEU A 271 -9.62 -2.65 -14.62
C LEU A 271 -9.17 -1.26 -15.08
N ILE A 272 -9.15 -1.05 -16.41
CA ILE A 272 -8.79 0.22 -17.03
C ILE A 272 -10.06 0.96 -17.45
N LEU A 273 -10.25 2.18 -16.92
CA LEU A 273 -11.38 3.05 -17.21
C LEU A 273 -10.94 4.30 -17.98
N ASP A 274 -11.74 4.71 -18.96
CA ASP A 274 -11.73 6.07 -19.50
C ASP A 274 -12.59 6.97 -18.61
N VAL A 275 -11.92 7.94 -17.98
CA VAL A 275 -12.50 8.93 -17.08
C VAL A 275 -12.36 10.36 -17.64
N SER A 276 -12.10 10.51 -18.94
CA SER A 276 -11.86 11.81 -19.58
C SER A 276 -13.05 12.78 -19.46
N GLU A 277 -14.29 12.29 -19.44
CA GLU A 277 -15.47 13.15 -19.23
C GLU A 277 -15.54 13.69 -17.79
N ILE A 278 -15.10 12.90 -16.79
CA ILE A 278 -14.93 13.37 -15.40
C ILE A 278 -13.80 14.40 -15.38
N GLN A 279 -12.66 14.08 -16.00
CA GLN A 279 -11.48 14.95 -16.01
C GLN A 279 -11.73 16.29 -16.72
N SER A 280 -12.61 16.33 -17.71
CA SER A 280 -13.03 17.57 -18.38
C SER A 280 -14.27 18.22 -17.77
N ARG A 281 -14.78 17.69 -16.64
CA ARG A 281 -15.96 18.20 -15.90
C ARG A 281 -17.19 18.33 -16.80
N GLN A 282 -17.40 17.36 -17.69
CA GLN A 282 -18.60 17.34 -18.53
C GLN A 282 -19.85 17.17 -17.66
N PRO A 283 -20.98 17.80 -18.00
CA PRO A 283 -22.25 17.51 -17.35
C PRO A 283 -22.65 16.04 -17.54
N ASN A 284 -22.98 15.34 -16.44
CA ASN A 284 -23.36 13.91 -16.43
C ASN A 284 -22.29 13.01 -17.11
N PRO A 285 -21.05 13.02 -16.61
CA PRO A 285 -19.94 12.35 -17.28
C PRO A 285 -20.18 10.84 -17.38
N GLN A 286 -19.79 10.26 -18.51
CA GLN A 286 -19.80 8.82 -18.75
C GLN A 286 -18.40 8.24 -18.53
N VAL A 287 -18.35 7.07 -17.90
CA VAL A 287 -17.12 6.29 -17.71
C VAL A 287 -17.23 5.02 -18.55
N ARG A 288 -16.16 4.64 -19.24
CA ARG A 288 -16.13 3.47 -20.11
C ARG A 288 -15.02 2.53 -19.68
N GLU A 289 -15.33 1.24 -19.62
CA GLU A 289 -14.32 0.19 -19.48
C GLU A 289 -13.55 0.04 -20.79
N ILE A 290 -12.22 -0.03 -20.70
CA ILE A 290 -11.31 -0.16 -21.84
C ILE A 290 -10.78 -1.59 -21.93
N GLY A 291 -10.36 -2.15 -20.80
CA GLY A 291 -9.86 -3.52 -20.72
C GLY A 291 -9.60 -3.92 -19.27
N SER A 292 -9.43 -5.22 -19.05
CA SER A 292 -9.09 -5.78 -17.74
C SER A 292 -8.12 -6.96 -17.87
N ILE A 293 -7.46 -7.33 -16.78
CA ILE A 293 -6.61 -8.52 -16.70
C ILE A 293 -6.55 -9.08 -15.27
N SER A 294 -6.80 -10.39 -15.18
CA SER A 294 -6.64 -11.19 -13.96
C SER A 294 -5.59 -12.28 -14.15
N TRP A 295 -5.26 -12.99 -13.07
CA TRP A 295 -4.25 -14.03 -12.99
C TRP A 295 -4.68 -15.17 -12.06
N PRO A 296 -4.14 -16.40 -12.24
CA PRO A 296 -4.61 -17.58 -11.50
C PRO A 296 -4.46 -17.51 -9.98
N ASN A 297 -3.43 -16.81 -9.47
CA ASN A 297 -3.11 -16.71 -8.04
C ASN A 297 -3.58 -15.38 -7.43
N GLN A 298 -4.60 -14.75 -8.00
CA GLN A 298 -5.12 -13.47 -7.51
C GLN A 298 -5.62 -13.56 -6.07
N SER A 299 -5.00 -12.81 -5.16
CA SER A 299 -5.58 -12.53 -3.85
C SER A 299 -6.43 -11.26 -3.92
N ILE A 300 -6.04 -10.18 -3.24
CA ILE A 300 -6.77 -8.90 -3.27
C ILE A 300 -5.86 -7.88 -3.95
N PRO A 301 -6.17 -7.42 -5.18
CA PRO A 301 -5.39 -6.36 -5.82
C PRO A 301 -5.37 -5.09 -4.96
N GLN A 302 -4.22 -4.46 -4.79
CA GLN A 302 -4.05 -3.28 -3.94
C GLN A 302 -4.05 -1.97 -4.71
N ASN A 303 -3.06 -1.78 -5.58
CA ASN A 303 -2.86 -0.58 -6.38
C ASN A 303 -2.20 -0.92 -7.71
N ALA A 304 -2.52 -0.17 -8.77
CA ALA A 304 -1.89 -0.30 -10.07
C ALA A 304 -1.31 1.06 -10.50
N ILE A 305 0.01 1.19 -10.53
CA ILE A 305 0.72 2.45 -10.78
C ILE A 305 1.21 2.50 -12.23
N PRO A 306 0.82 3.52 -13.01
CA PRO A 306 1.31 3.65 -14.38
C PRO A 306 2.75 4.15 -14.42
N PHE A 307 3.57 3.50 -15.25
CA PHE A 307 4.88 4.00 -15.63
C PHE A 307 5.19 3.74 -17.10
N THR A 308 6.27 4.33 -17.59
CA THR A 308 6.78 4.10 -18.95
C THR A 308 8.21 3.62 -18.91
N ARG A 309 8.58 2.71 -19.82
CA ARG A 309 9.96 2.31 -20.10
C ARG A 309 10.20 2.45 -21.60
N ASP A 310 11.13 3.33 -21.96
CA ASP A 310 11.48 3.65 -23.34
C ASP A 310 10.26 4.03 -24.21
N GLY A 311 9.32 4.76 -23.60
CA GLY A 311 8.07 5.22 -24.23
C GLY A 311 6.95 4.18 -24.27
N LYS A 312 7.21 2.94 -23.84
CA LYS A 312 6.20 1.88 -23.74
C LYS A 312 5.49 1.93 -22.38
N PRO A 313 4.15 1.91 -22.30
CA PRO A 313 3.41 2.06 -21.05
C PRO A 313 3.21 0.71 -20.34
N TYR A 314 3.32 0.75 -19.02
CA TYR A 314 3.17 -0.39 -18.11
C TYR A 314 2.39 0.02 -16.87
N LEU A 315 1.86 -0.98 -16.16
CA LEU A 315 1.40 -0.86 -14.78
C LEU A 315 2.31 -1.70 -13.88
N LEU A 316 2.72 -1.14 -12.75
CA LEU A 316 3.22 -1.89 -11.60
C LEU A 316 2.04 -2.10 -10.65
N GLU A 317 1.66 -3.34 -10.45
CA GLU A 317 0.55 -3.69 -9.59
C GLU A 317 0.98 -4.72 -8.54
N ILE A 318 0.27 -4.78 -7.41
CA ILE A 318 0.54 -5.74 -6.34
C ILE A 318 -0.76 -6.15 -5.66
N ASP A 319 -0.84 -7.44 -5.35
CA ASP A 319 -1.86 -8.00 -4.47
C ASP A 319 -1.43 -7.94 -2.99
N GLU A 320 -2.39 -7.74 -2.10
CA GLU A 320 -2.21 -7.90 -0.65
C GLU A 320 -2.55 -9.32 -0.15
N TYR A 321 -1.89 -9.68 0.95
CA TYR A 321 -2.14 -10.88 1.75
C TYR A 321 -2.04 -12.21 0.99
N SER A 322 -2.41 -13.30 1.67
CA SER A 322 -2.53 -14.63 1.07
C SER A 322 -3.96 -15.15 1.18
N THR A 323 -4.32 -16.08 0.30
CA THR A 323 -5.67 -16.69 0.21
C THR A 323 -5.55 -18.20 -0.04
N ASN A 324 -6.60 -18.94 0.30
CA ASN A 324 -6.79 -20.33 -0.14
C ASN A 324 -7.78 -20.44 -1.32
N GLU A 325 -8.42 -19.33 -1.69
CA GLU A 325 -9.48 -19.26 -2.68
C GLU A 325 -9.18 -18.11 -3.65
N PRO A 326 -8.25 -18.25 -4.60
CA PRO A 326 -7.83 -17.14 -5.45
C PRO A 326 -8.94 -16.74 -6.45
N GLY A 327 -8.91 -15.49 -6.92
CA GLY A 327 -9.84 -14.94 -7.89
C GLY A 327 -10.98 -14.12 -7.26
N SER A 328 -12.18 -14.18 -7.84
CA SER A 328 -13.31 -13.30 -7.47
C SER A 328 -13.82 -13.44 -6.04
N GLN A 329 -13.63 -14.60 -5.42
CA GLN A 329 -14.08 -14.88 -4.04
C GLN A 329 -12.92 -14.83 -3.05
N SER A 330 -11.81 -14.19 -3.41
CA SER A 330 -10.62 -14.16 -2.56
C SER A 330 -10.93 -13.60 -1.18
N SER A 331 -10.57 -14.39 -0.16
CA SER A 331 -10.65 -14.03 1.24
C SER A 331 -9.29 -14.20 1.89
N VAL A 332 -9.01 -13.33 2.86
CA VAL A 332 -7.73 -13.32 3.56
C VAL A 332 -7.54 -14.59 4.39
N ALA A 333 -6.37 -15.22 4.23
CA ALA A 333 -5.95 -16.40 4.98
C ALA A 333 -4.60 -16.13 5.69
N ALA A 334 -4.49 -16.56 6.95
CA ALA A 334 -3.31 -16.40 7.79
C ALA A 334 -2.02 -16.99 7.18
N HIS A 335 -2.14 -18.09 6.44
CA HIS A 335 -1.03 -18.75 5.78
C HIS A 335 -1.55 -19.41 4.50
N GLY A 336 -2.17 -18.61 3.62
CA GLY A 336 -2.80 -19.10 2.40
C GLY A 336 -1.81 -19.73 1.41
N GLU A 337 -2.27 -20.66 0.59
CA GLU A 337 -1.47 -21.27 -0.47
C GLU A 337 -1.09 -20.25 -1.57
N PHE A 338 -2.02 -19.37 -1.93
CA PHE A 338 -1.83 -18.36 -2.95
C PHE A 338 -1.43 -17.04 -2.32
N VAL A 339 -0.27 -16.52 -2.71
CA VAL A 339 0.34 -15.35 -2.08
C VAL A 339 0.29 -14.16 -3.03
N GLY A 340 -0.32 -13.08 -2.55
CA GLY A 340 -0.30 -11.78 -3.20
C GLY A 340 1.11 -11.23 -3.29
N ALA A 341 1.47 -10.71 -4.47
CA ALA A 341 2.80 -10.20 -4.77
C ALA A 341 2.71 -9.18 -5.92
N GLY A 342 3.84 -8.51 -6.21
CA GLY A 342 3.91 -7.53 -7.27
C GLY A 342 3.98 -8.16 -8.66
N ARG A 343 3.62 -7.40 -9.69
CA ARG A 343 3.73 -7.77 -11.11
C ARG A 343 3.81 -6.55 -12.02
N ILE A 344 4.39 -6.73 -13.20
CA ILE A 344 4.43 -5.71 -14.25
C ILE A 344 3.52 -6.13 -15.39
N ILE A 345 2.65 -5.22 -15.81
CA ILE A 345 1.64 -5.44 -16.84
C ILE A 345 1.91 -4.47 -18.00
N ASP A 346 2.08 -4.99 -19.21
CA ASP A 346 2.15 -4.21 -20.45
C ASP A 346 0.75 -3.73 -20.83
N ILE A 347 0.60 -2.41 -20.98
CA ILE A 347 -0.65 -1.76 -21.39
C ILE A 347 -0.49 -0.97 -22.69
N SER A 348 0.46 -1.38 -23.56
CA SER A 348 0.64 -0.77 -24.90
C SER A 348 -0.63 -0.85 -25.75
N ASP A 349 -1.42 -1.90 -25.52
CA ASP A 349 -2.81 -2.00 -25.94
C ASP A 349 -3.66 -2.11 -24.67
N GLU A 350 -4.27 -1.00 -24.24
CA GLU A 350 -5.11 -0.94 -23.03
C GLU A 350 -6.34 -1.86 -23.13
N THR A 351 -6.73 -2.31 -24.32
CA THR A 351 -7.83 -3.26 -24.51
C THR A 351 -7.39 -4.72 -24.35
N GLN A 352 -6.09 -4.97 -24.39
CA GLN A 352 -5.48 -6.29 -24.20
C GLN A 352 -4.23 -6.21 -23.32
N PRO A 353 -4.37 -5.80 -22.05
CA PRO A 353 -3.26 -5.79 -21.10
C PRO A 353 -2.65 -7.19 -20.94
N LYS A 354 -1.34 -7.25 -20.67
CA LYS A 354 -0.59 -8.52 -20.56
C LYS A 354 0.38 -8.49 -19.40
N ILE A 355 0.31 -9.49 -18.52
CA ILE A 355 1.35 -9.69 -17.50
C ILE A 355 2.66 -10.03 -18.19
N VAL A 356 3.72 -9.32 -17.82
CA VAL A 356 5.07 -9.47 -18.37
C VAL A 356 5.96 -10.23 -17.39
N SER A 357 5.81 -9.94 -16.10
CA SER A 357 6.63 -10.53 -15.05
C SER A 357 5.97 -10.38 -13.67
N ASP A 358 6.43 -11.19 -12.72
CA ASP A 358 6.08 -11.10 -11.30
C ASP A 358 7.29 -10.69 -10.45
N LEU A 359 7.03 -9.95 -9.37
CA LEU A 359 7.98 -9.53 -8.35
C LEU A 359 7.74 -10.37 -7.10
N ARG A 360 8.37 -11.55 -7.03
CA ARG A 360 8.19 -12.54 -5.94
C ARG A 360 9.50 -12.81 -5.22
N LEU A 361 9.37 -13.32 -4.00
CA LEU A 361 10.46 -13.82 -3.16
C LEU A 361 10.32 -15.33 -2.99
N ALA A 362 11.39 -16.02 -2.60
CA ALA A 362 11.34 -17.45 -2.31
C ALA A 362 10.24 -17.83 -1.27
N VAL A 363 9.99 -17.00 -0.25
CA VAL A 363 8.91 -17.20 0.73
C VAL A 363 7.49 -17.16 0.14
N HIS A 364 7.31 -16.61 -1.06
CA HIS A 364 6.03 -16.56 -1.76
C HIS A 364 5.78 -17.80 -2.62
N GLU A 365 6.79 -18.65 -2.81
CA GLU A 365 6.65 -19.84 -3.64
C GLU A 365 5.86 -20.93 -2.90
N PRO A 366 4.84 -21.56 -3.54
CA PRO A 366 4.02 -22.59 -2.91
C PRO A 366 4.82 -23.72 -2.26
N ALA A 367 5.91 -24.14 -2.90
CA ALA A 367 6.80 -25.20 -2.40
C ALA A 367 7.50 -24.86 -1.07
N ASN A 368 7.57 -23.58 -0.71
CA ASN A 368 8.25 -23.10 0.49
C ASN A 368 7.31 -22.76 1.65
N ARG A 369 5.99 -22.75 1.43
CA ARG A 369 4.97 -22.33 2.42
C ARG A 369 5.04 -23.17 3.69
N ASP A 370 5.06 -24.50 3.56
CA ASP A 370 5.17 -25.42 4.70
C ASP A 370 6.38 -25.15 5.59
N ALA A 371 7.50 -24.73 5.00
CA ALA A 371 8.74 -24.48 5.72
C ALA A 371 8.68 -23.22 6.60
N ILE A 372 7.78 -22.28 6.32
CA ILE A 372 7.69 -20.97 6.97
C ILE A 372 6.41 -20.79 7.81
N ALA A 373 5.52 -21.79 7.83
CA ALA A 373 4.20 -21.72 8.49
C ALA A 373 4.25 -21.39 9.99
N ASN A 374 5.32 -21.80 10.67
CA ASN A 374 5.48 -21.62 12.12
C ASN A 374 6.37 -20.43 12.50
N ASP A 375 6.80 -19.61 11.53
CA ASP A 375 7.59 -18.42 11.84
C ASP A 375 6.72 -17.37 12.55
N PRO A 376 7.29 -16.55 13.46
CA PRO A 376 6.53 -15.50 14.13
C PRO A 376 5.90 -14.51 13.14
N GLY A 377 4.60 -14.27 13.29
CA GLY A 377 3.83 -13.42 12.37
C GLY A 377 3.26 -14.16 11.16
N ALA A 378 3.74 -15.37 10.83
CA ALA A 378 3.34 -16.12 9.64
C ALA A 378 1.90 -16.66 9.68
N SER A 379 1.25 -16.63 10.84
CA SER A 379 -0.15 -17.01 11.04
C SER A 379 -1.06 -15.80 11.35
N ASN A 380 -0.58 -14.57 11.13
CA ASN A 380 -1.43 -13.39 11.21
C ASN A 380 -2.28 -13.28 9.92
N PRO A 381 -3.63 -13.29 9.97
CA PRO A 381 -4.49 -13.13 8.79
C PRO A 381 -4.10 -11.94 7.91
N THR A 382 -3.94 -10.76 8.51
CA THR A 382 -3.54 -9.53 7.82
C THR A 382 -2.03 -9.30 7.89
N GLY A 383 -1.26 -10.38 7.94
CA GLY A 383 0.20 -10.36 7.97
C GLY A 383 0.78 -11.47 7.10
N GLY A 384 1.78 -12.19 7.62
CA GLY A 384 2.42 -13.27 6.89
C GLY A 384 3.45 -12.82 5.85
N TYR A 385 3.97 -13.80 5.11
CA TYR A 385 4.86 -13.55 3.97
C TYR A 385 4.01 -13.34 2.72
N ALA A 386 3.66 -12.08 2.45
CA ALA A 386 2.90 -11.63 1.29
C ALA A 386 3.20 -10.17 0.96
N GLY A 387 2.71 -9.71 -0.20
CA GLY A 387 2.74 -8.32 -0.62
C GLY A 387 1.71 -7.45 0.09
N HIS A 388 1.86 -6.13 -0.07
CA HIS A 388 0.82 -5.16 0.27
C HIS A 388 0.82 -3.98 -0.70
N TYR A 389 1.85 -3.13 -0.68
CA TYR A 389 1.98 -2.01 -1.60
C TYR A 389 3.32 -2.01 -2.32
N CYS A 390 3.32 -1.48 -3.55
CA CYS A 390 4.51 -1.09 -4.28
C CYS A 390 4.40 0.36 -4.73
N ASP A 391 5.53 1.00 -4.99
CA ASP A 391 5.61 2.27 -5.73
C ASP A 391 6.95 2.40 -6.48
N VAL A 392 7.04 3.40 -7.36
CA VAL A 392 8.21 3.74 -8.18
C VAL A 392 8.65 5.19 -7.92
N PRO A 393 9.96 5.49 -7.98
CA PRO A 393 10.47 6.85 -7.74
C PRO A 393 10.06 7.85 -8.82
N THR A 394 9.66 7.37 -10.00
CA THR A 394 9.21 8.17 -11.15
C THR A 394 8.31 7.33 -12.05
N ARG A 395 7.34 7.96 -12.71
CA ARG A 395 6.51 7.29 -13.74
C ARG A 395 7.18 7.24 -15.11
N VAL A 396 8.36 7.84 -15.27
CA VAL A 396 9.10 7.86 -16.54
C VAL A 396 10.46 7.20 -16.34
N ASN A 397 10.65 6.05 -16.99
CA ASN A 397 11.85 5.22 -16.93
C ASN A 397 12.34 4.94 -15.49
N PRO A 398 11.48 4.46 -14.56
CA PRO A 398 11.94 4.10 -13.21
C PRO A 398 12.87 2.90 -13.25
N ASP A 399 14.08 3.04 -12.73
CA ASP A 399 15.05 1.93 -12.68
C ASP A 399 14.73 0.90 -11.60
N ILE A 400 14.06 1.33 -10.52
CA ILE A 400 13.65 0.46 -9.42
C ILE A 400 12.15 0.55 -9.13
N ALA A 401 11.62 -0.52 -8.55
CA ALA A 401 10.36 -0.55 -7.81
C ALA A 401 10.65 -0.93 -6.36
N ALA A 402 9.94 -0.34 -5.40
CA ALA A 402 10.03 -0.72 -4.00
C ALA A 402 8.67 -1.19 -3.49
N CYS A 403 8.65 -2.32 -2.81
CA CYS A 403 7.44 -2.98 -2.35
C CYS A 403 7.55 -3.33 -0.87
N SER A 404 6.51 -2.99 -0.11
CA SER A 404 6.32 -3.48 1.25
C SER A 404 5.74 -4.89 1.19
N MET A 405 6.50 -5.86 1.67
CA MET A 405 6.15 -7.29 1.66
C MET A 405 5.98 -7.83 3.09
N ILE A 406 5.26 -7.08 3.92
CA ILE A 406 4.80 -7.45 5.26
C ILE A 406 5.94 -7.94 6.17
N LEU A 407 6.05 -9.26 6.43
CA LEU A 407 7.10 -9.84 7.26
C LEU A 407 8.49 -9.73 6.63
N SER A 408 8.52 -9.67 5.30
CA SER A 408 9.74 -9.51 4.52
C SER A 408 10.23 -8.06 4.52
N GLY A 409 9.51 -7.10 5.10
CA GLY A 409 9.95 -5.70 5.12
C GLY A 409 9.87 -5.02 3.73
N LEU A 410 10.73 -4.02 3.51
CA LEU A 410 10.83 -3.28 2.24
C LEU A 410 11.76 -4.00 1.26
N ARG A 411 11.25 -4.28 0.06
CA ARG A 411 11.93 -5.05 -1.00
C ARG A 411 12.10 -4.20 -2.25
N ILE A 412 13.30 -4.17 -2.81
CA ILE A 412 13.65 -3.26 -3.90
C ILE A 412 14.10 -4.09 -5.11
N PHE A 413 13.39 -3.90 -6.22
CA PHE A 413 13.58 -4.63 -7.46
C PHE A 413 14.11 -3.71 -8.55
N ASP A 414 15.13 -4.15 -9.27
CA ASP A 414 15.56 -3.56 -10.54
C ASP A 414 14.53 -3.94 -11.61
N ILE A 415 13.93 -2.92 -12.24
CA ILE A 415 12.88 -3.06 -13.25
C ILE A 415 13.27 -2.41 -14.59
N ARG A 416 14.57 -2.20 -14.82
CA ARG A 416 15.09 -1.68 -16.10
C ARG A 416 14.73 -2.55 -17.28
N ASP A 417 14.66 -3.86 -17.04
CA ASP A 417 14.03 -4.83 -17.94
C ASP A 417 12.70 -5.29 -17.31
N PRO A 418 11.55 -4.72 -17.75
CA PRO A 418 10.24 -5.09 -17.24
C PRO A 418 9.89 -6.58 -17.35
N ALA A 419 10.56 -7.34 -18.23
CA ALA A 419 10.34 -8.77 -18.37
C ALA A 419 11.15 -9.62 -17.40
N ASN A 420 12.19 -9.05 -16.77
CA ASN A 420 13.09 -9.77 -15.88
C ASN A 420 13.42 -8.95 -14.63
N PRO A 421 12.42 -8.57 -13.82
CA PRO A 421 12.67 -7.88 -12.57
C PRO A 421 13.47 -8.77 -11.61
N ARG A 422 14.34 -8.15 -10.81
CA ARG A 422 15.17 -8.88 -9.83
C ARG A 422 15.33 -8.08 -8.54
N GLU A 423 15.28 -8.74 -7.40
CA GLU A 423 15.61 -8.10 -6.13
C GLU A 423 17.09 -7.69 -6.13
N VAL A 424 17.34 -6.41 -5.84
CA VAL A 424 18.70 -5.83 -5.78
C VAL A 424 19.05 -5.27 -4.41
N ALA A 425 18.03 -4.96 -3.60
CA ALA A 425 18.20 -4.42 -2.26
C ALA A 425 16.98 -4.71 -1.38
N TYR A 426 17.15 -4.71 -0.06
CA TYR A 426 16.05 -4.79 0.88
C TYR A 426 16.41 -4.15 2.22
N PHE A 427 15.39 -3.77 2.98
CA PHE A 427 15.50 -3.35 4.36
C PHE A 427 14.35 -3.98 5.15
N ASN A 428 14.69 -4.85 6.11
CA ASN A 428 13.75 -5.37 7.08
C ASN A 428 14.09 -4.79 8.45
N ALA A 429 13.16 -4.03 9.02
CA ALA A 429 13.42 -3.24 10.22
C ALA A 429 13.79 -4.13 11.42
N PRO A 430 14.64 -3.66 12.34
CA PRO A 430 14.84 -4.31 13.63
C PRO A 430 13.51 -4.55 14.35
N ILE A 431 13.23 -5.81 14.72
CA ILE A 431 11.99 -6.16 15.42
C ILE A 431 11.96 -5.47 16.79
N GLN A 432 10.86 -4.77 17.05
CA GLN A 432 10.62 -4.13 18.34
C GLN A 432 9.84 -5.09 19.27
N PRO A 433 10.23 -5.23 20.54
CA PRO A 433 9.43 -5.95 21.53
C PRO A 433 8.02 -5.36 21.63
N ARG A 434 7.02 -6.23 21.75
CA ARG A 434 5.61 -5.84 21.89
C ARG A 434 5.06 -6.25 23.23
N ILE A 435 4.30 -5.35 23.86
CA ILE A 435 3.58 -5.63 25.11
C ILE A 435 2.41 -6.58 24.83
N ILE A 436 1.73 -6.39 23.69
CA ILE A 436 0.63 -7.24 23.24
C ILE A 436 1.11 -8.07 22.04
N THR A 437 1.14 -9.39 22.20
CA THR A 437 1.60 -10.36 21.19
C THR A 437 0.44 -11.06 20.47
N GLN A 438 -0.69 -10.35 20.34
CA GLN A 438 -1.86 -10.83 19.60
C GLN A 438 -2.14 -9.87 18.43
N PRO A 439 -2.57 -10.39 17.26
CA PRO A 439 -2.77 -11.80 16.93
C PRO A 439 -1.46 -12.57 16.69
N ALA A 440 -0.31 -11.89 16.69
CA ALA A 440 1.00 -12.50 16.49
C ALA A 440 2.08 -11.93 17.42
N PRO A 441 3.16 -12.69 17.69
CA PRO A 441 4.34 -12.20 18.38
C PRO A 441 4.96 -10.96 17.72
N ALA A 442 5.92 -10.34 18.41
CA ALA A 442 6.78 -9.31 17.82
C ALA A 442 7.38 -9.84 16.51
N SER A 443 7.08 -9.14 15.42
CA SER A 443 7.42 -9.44 14.02
C SER A 443 7.40 -8.12 13.26
N ASN A 444 7.87 -8.11 12.00
CA ASN A 444 7.71 -6.94 11.14
C ASN A 444 6.28 -6.87 10.57
N TRP A 445 5.83 -5.67 10.23
CA TRP A 445 4.54 -5.45 9.58
C TRP A 445 4.67 -4.28 8.60
N ALA A 446 5.54 -4.43 7.60
CA ALA A 446 5.73 -3.42 6.55
C ALA A 446 4.54 -3.42 5.60
N MET A 447 3.65 -2.44 5.77
CA MET A 447 2.40 -2.36 5.00
C MET A 447 2.40 -1.22 4.02
N SER A 448 3.20 -0.16 4.25
CA SER A 448 2.97 1.10 3.56
C SER A 448 3.36 1.09 2.08
N LYS A 449 2.60 1.81 1.24
CA LYS A 449 3.13 2.34 -0.01
C LYS A 449 4.34 3.25 0.29
N PRO A 450 5.53 2.95 -0.24
CA PRO A 450 6.72 3.74 0.05
C PRO A 450 6.72 5.06 -0.73
N ALA A 451 7.33 6.09 -0.16
CA ALA A 451 7.66 7.35 -0.85
C ALA A 451 9.15 7.41 -1.18
N PHE A 452 9.54 8.32 -2.09
CA PHE A 452 10.92 8.44 -2.57
C PHE A 452 11.45 9.87 -2.51
N ALA A 453 12.72 9.99 -2.14
CA ALA A 453 13.56 11.17 -2.42
C ALA A 453 14.72 10.72 -3.35
N PRO A 454 14.47 10.63 -4.67
CA PRO A 454 15.42 10.05 -5.63
C PRO A 454 16.78 10.75 -5.64
N GLU A 455 16.81 12.06 -5.41
CA GLU A 455 18.00 12.89 -5.34
C GLU A 455 18.96 12.47 -4.20
N ARG A 456 18.44 11.81 -3.15
CA ARG A 456 19.22 11.23 -2.06
C ARG A 456 19.27 9.69 -2.08
N LYS A 457 18.64 9.07 -3.09
CA LYS A 457 18.42 7.61 -3.17
C LYS A 457 17.74 7.05 -1.92
N GLU A 458 16.84 7.83 -1.35
CA GLU A 458 16.12 7.49 -0.12
C GLU A 458 14.72 6.99 -0.45
N ILE A 459 14.31 5.96 0.28
CA ILE A 459 12.98 5.37 0.28
C ILE A 459 12.44 5.49 1.70
N TRP A 460 11.23 6.00 1.83
CA TRP A 460 10.55 6.19 3.10
C TRP A 460 9.37 5.25 3.19
N TYR A 461 9.26 4.54 4.29
CA TYR A 461 8.17 3.59 4.49
C TYR A 461 7.88 3.47 5.99
N THR A 462 6.75 2.86 6.32
CA THR A 462 6.38 2.59 7.71
C THR A 462 6.15 1.11 7.95
N ASP A 463 6.59 0.67 9.11
CA ASP A 463 6.27 -0.62 9.70
C ASP A 463 5.20 -0.43 10.77
N GLY A 464 4.13 -1.21 10.68
CA GLY A 464 2.92 -1.06 11.49
C GLY A 464 3.19 -1.14 12.99
N TYR A 465 4.20 -1.88 13.45
CA TYR A 465 4.48 -2.05 14.87
C TYR A 465 5.58 -1.13 15.42
N SER A 466 6.38 -0.50 14.56
CA SER A 466 7.53 0.28 15.00
C SER A 466 7.52 1.74 14.57
N GLY A 467 7.04 2.07 13.37
CA GLY A 467 6.89 3.45 12.89
C GLY A 467 7.57 3.72 11.55
N PHE A 468 8.10 4.92 11.40
CA PHE A 468 8.62 5.46 10.14
C PHE A 468 10.13 5.28 9.99
N TYR A 469 10.58 4.93 8.78
CA TYR A 469 11.99 4.71 8.45
C TYR A 469 12.39 5.44 7.17
N VAL A 470 13.58 6.04 7.19
CA VAL A 470 14.29 6.56 6.02
C VAL A 470 15.41 5.58 5.68
N VAL A 471 15.31 4.96 4.50
CA VAL A 471 16.27 3.95 4.04
C VAL A 471 16.99 4.49 2.81
N ARG A 472 18.32 4.48 2.79
CA ARG A 472 19.11 4.83 1.59
C ARG A 472 19.54 3.58 0.85
N VAL A 473 19.39 3.57 -0.46
CA VAL A 473 19.91 2.52 -1.33
C VAL A 473 21.39 2.75 -1.62
N THR A 474 22.21 1.74 -1.36
CA THR A 474 23.68 1.81 -1.44
C THR A 474 24.22 0.89 -2.53
N ASN A 475 25.55 0.82 -2.67
CA ASN A 475 26.26 -0.17 -3.50
C ASN A 475 25.84 -0.20 -4.99
N GLY A 476 25.30 0.90 -5.52
CA GLY A 476 24.87 0.99 -6.92
C GLY A 476 23.60 0.19 -7.25
N ALA A 477 22.78 -0.14 -6.25
CA ALA A 477 21.54 -0.87 -6.44
C ALA A 477 20.34 0.00 -6.88
N TRP A 478 20.51 1.33 -6.94
CA TRP A 478 19.53 2.28 -7.49
C TRP A 478 19.77 2.51 -8.98
#